data_AF-A0A6P5WZN8-F1
#
_entry.id   AF-A0A6P5WZN8-F1
#
_cell.length_a   1.000
_cell.length_b   1.000
_cell.length_c   1.000
_cell.angle_alpha   90.00
_cell.angle_beta   90.00
_cell.angle_gamma   90.00
#
_symmetry.space_group_name_H-M   'P 1'
#
loop_
_entity.id
_entity.type
_entity.pdbx_description
1 polymer ?
#
loop_
_entity_poly.entity_id
_entity_poly.type
_entity_poly.pdbx_seq_one_letter_code
_entity_poly.pdbx_strand_id
1 'polypeptide(L)'
;MMKKLALQESITFPGKPTQYTAECWFDDACILDMDYFVKTISGIKAKGVRPDLTGSIIAHYASKWLPELSSDGTEKGPTNFEESSPESVTASWMKKRFFVETLVGILPPERDSIPCSFLLRLLRTANMVGVEATYRAELENRISWQLDQASLKELMIPSFSHTCGTLLDVELVIRLVKRFARLDEGARSGVALVKVAKLVDCYLAEAALDTNLSLDEFIALAAALPSHARAMDDGLYRAIDTYLKAHPGVSKQERKVLCRLIDGRKLSPEASLHAAQNERLPVRAVIQVLLSEQTKLNRHIDWSGSFSGTRSPNPGLEPPVRCLSKREMNAQQMEIKKLKEDLLRVQSQCIAMQMQMEKILDKKKGFFRWRKLGIMPSFKSTMSVFDKIEEGEREDTFARQTPMDMKAKLVRGRTPPKWRKSMS
;
A
#
# COMPACT_ATOMS: atom_id res chain seq x y z
N MET A 1 3.21 -7.83 85.49
CA MET A 1 2.48 -6.87 84.64
C MET A 1 3.44 -6.34 83.58
N MET A 2 3.16 -6.66 82.31
CA MET A 2 3.96 -6.29 81.13
C MET A 2 3.65 -4.86 80.65
N LYS A 3 4.62 -4.20 80.00
CA LYS A 3 4.53 -3.59 78.65
C LYS A 3 5.91 -3.05 78.26
N LYS A 4 6.55 -3.58 77.19
CA LYS A 4 6.51 -3.18 75.75
C LYS A 4 7.66 -2.17 75.47
N LEU A 5 8.51 -2.25 74.45
CA LEU A 5 8.32 -2.57 73.02
C LEU A 5 9.63 -3.11 72.40
N ALA A 6 9.51 -4.02 71.44
CA ALA A 6 10.59 -4.60 70.66
C ALA A 6 10.80 -3.88 69.32
N LEU A 7 12.06 -3.81 68.89
CA LEU A 7 12.54 -3.41 67.56
C LEU A 7 12.23 -4.51 66.53
N GLN A 8 11.96 -4.11 65.28
CA GLN A 8 11.98 -5.02 64.13
C GLN A 8 12.67 -4.32 62.95
N GLU A 9 13.86 -4.78 62.59
CA GLU A 9 14.55 -4.46 61.35
C GLU A 9 13.90 -5.22 60.19
N SER A 10 13.74 -4.58 59.04
CA SER A 10 13.27 -5.22 57.82
C SER A 10 14.28 -5.04 56.69
N ILE A 11 14.54 -6.17 56.03
CA ILE A 11 15.56 -6.45 55.03
C ILE A 11 15.16 -5.86 53.67
N THR A 12 16.10 -5.17 53.03
CA THR A 12 15.95 -4.61 51.67
C THR A 12 16.22 -5.67 50.60
N PHE A 13 15.27 -5.85 49.67
CA PHE A 13 15.49 -6.52 48.38
C PHE A 13 15.46 -5.48 47.24
N PRO A 14 16.28 -5.62 46.17
CA PRO A 14 16.27 -4.67 45.06
C PRO A 14 15.07 -4.96 44.14
N GLY A 15 14.16 -3.99 44.07
CA GLY A 15 13.05 -4.01 43.10
C GLY A 15 13.52 -3.77 41.67
N LYS A 16 12.84 -4.43 40.73
CA LYS A 16 12.95 -4.30 39.27
C LYS A 16 13.00 -2.83 38.81
N PRO A 17 13.67 -2.52 37.67
CA PRO A 17 13.71 -1.15 37.15
C PRO A 17 12.29 -0.70 36.79
N THR A 18 11.85 0.34 37.49
CA THR A 18 10.60 1.06 37.29
C THR A 18 10.58 1.65 35.89
N GLN A 19 9.40 1.60 35.27
CA GLN A 19 9.08 2.23 33.99
C GLN A 19 9.65 3.65 33.92
N TYR A 20 10.37 3.94 32.84
CA TYR A 20 10.87 5.28 32.51
C TYR A 20 9.72 6.28 32.63
N THR A 21 9.81 7.12 33.65
CA THR A 21 9.13 8.41 33.68
C THR A 21 9.47 9.14 32.39
N ALA A 22 8.47 9.66 31.69
CA ALA A 22 8.66 10.49 30.51
C ALA A 22 9.40 11.76 30.94
N GLU A 23 10.73 11.71 30.95
CA GLU A 23 11.59 12.84 31.25
C GLU A 23 11.39 13.94 30.21
N CYS A 24 11.37 15.17 30.71
CA CYS A 24 11.10 16.42 30.02
C CYS A 24 11.68 16.46 28.59
N TRP A 25 10.82 16.70 27.61
CA TRP A 25 11.23 16.82 26.21
C TRP A 25 11.90 18.17 25.98
N PHE A 26 13.13 18.15 25.45
CA PHE A 26 13.85 19.33 24.93
C PHE A 26 14.29 20.39 25.96
N ASP A 27 14.71 20.01 27.17
CA ASP A 27 15.51 20.90 28.04
C ASP A 27 16.87 21.23 27.41
N ASP A 28 17.59 22.24 27.91
CA ASP A 28 18.94 22.62 27.43
C ASP A 28 19.93 21.44 27.45
N ALA A 29 19.73 20.47 28.36
CA ALA A 29 20.46 19.21 28.39
C ALA A 29 20.26 18.35 27.13
N CYS A 30 19.08 18.41 26.51
CA CYS A 30 18.78 17.70 25.26
C CYS A 30 19.49 18.35 24.06
N ILE A 31 19.63 19.68 24.05
CA ILE A 31 20.38 20.41 23.02
C ILE A 31 21.88 20.05 23.12
N LEU A 32 22.41 20.01 24.34
CA LEU A 32 23.79 19.57 24.58
C LEU A 32 24.02 18.10 24.18
N ASP A 33 23.06 17.22 24.47
CA ASP A 33 23.08 15.82 24.02
C ASP A 33 23.08 15.73 22.48
N MET A 34 22.32 16.60 21.80
CA MET A 34 22.31 16.65 20.35
C MET A 34 23.66 17.06 19.75
N ASP A 35 24.30 18.12 20.27
CA ASP A 35 25.62 18.55 19.79
C ASP A 35 26.68 17.46 19.98
N TYR A 36 26.64 16.77 21.13
CA TYR A 36 27.52 15.63 21.39
C TYR A 36 27.23 14.47 20.43
N PHE A 37 25.96 14.21 20.14
CA PHE A 37 25.55 13.20 19.19
C PHE A 37 26.04 13.51 17.76
N VAL A 38 25.90 14.76 17.29
CA VAL A 38 26.39 15.20 15.97
C VAL A 38 27.90 15.03 15.85
N LYS A 39 28.67 15.40 16.89
CA LYS A 39 30.12 15.18 16.95
C LYS A 39 30.47 13.69 16.94
N THR A 40 29.72 12.88 17.66
CA THR A 40 29.89 11.43 17.70
C THR A 40 29.63 10.81 16.33
N ILE A 41 28.55 11.17 15.65
CA ILE A 41 28.25 10.73 14.28
C ILE A 41 29.34 11.16 13.30
N SER A 42 29.85 12.40 13.44
CA SER A 42 30.96 12.89 12.61
C SER A 42 32.23 12.05 12.81
N GLY A 43 32.54 11.69 14.06
CA GLY A 43 33.65 10.78 14.38
C GLY A 43 33.43 9.35 13.88
N ILE A 44 32.20 8.84 13.92
CA ILE A 44 31.82 7.53 13.37
C ILE A 44 32.01 7.50 11.85
N LYS A 45 31.57 8.55 11.15
CA LYS A 45 31.78 8.71 9.70
C LYS A 45 33.26 8.80 9.34
N ALA A 46 34.05 9.57 10.10
CA ALA A 46 35.49 9.70 9.89
C ALA A 46 36.26 8.38 10.07
N LYS A 47 35.73 7.44 10.88
CA LYS A 47 36.28 6.08 11.04
C LYS A 47 35.87 5.12 9.92
N GLY A 48 35.11 5.56 8.93
CA GLY A 48 34.68 4.72 7.79
C GLY A 48 33.63 3.68 8.17
N VAL A 49 32.84 3.91 9.22
CA VAL A 49 31.73 3.03 9.58
C VAL A 49 30.70 3.06 8.45
N ARG A 50 30.10 1.90 8.14
CA ARG A 50 29.17 1.78 7.02
C ARG A 50 27.99 2.77 7.16
N PRO A 51 27.53 3.38 6.05
CA PRO A 51 26.39 4.29 6.04
C PRO A 51 25.11 3.73 6.64
N ASP A 52 24.81 2.45 6.40
CA ASP A 52 23.60 1.80 6.91
C ASP A 52 23.59 1.63 8.43
N LEU A 53 24.75 1.32 9.02
CA LEU A 53 24.89 1.27 10.48
C LEU A 53 24.79 2.68 11.07
N THR A 54 25.42 3.66 10.43
CA THR A 54 25.32 5.08 10.82
C THR A 54 23.87 5.56 10.76
N GLY A 55 23.14 5.23 9.70
CA GLY A 55 21.72 5.53 9.54
C GLY A 55 20.86 4.86 10.60
N SER A 56 21.16 3.61 10.96
CA SER A 56 20.46 2.89 12.04
C SER A 56 20.67 3.53 13.41
N ILE A 57 21.89 3.98 13.71
CA ILE A 57 22.20 4.70 14.96
C ILE A 57 21.41 6.02 15.01
N ILE A 58 21.38 6.77 13.90
CA ILE A 58 20.61 8.02 13.80
C ILE A 58 19.11 7.76 13.94
N ALA A 59 18.57 6.75 13.27
CA ALA A 59 17.14 6.41 13.36
C ALA A 59 16.74 5.98 14.77
N HIS A 60 17.59 5.20 15.45
CA HIS A 60 17.38 4.82 16.84
C HIS A 60 17.42 6.02 17.79
N TYR A 61 18.43 6.90 17.64
CA TYR A 61 18.52 8.14 18.42
C TYR A 61 17.29 9.02 18.19
N ALA A 62 16.90 9.22 16.93
CA ALA A 62 15.73 10.00 16.56
C ALA A 62 14.44 9.44 17.17
N SER A 63 14.27 8.12 17.21
CA SER A 63 13.08 7.47 17.78
C SER A 63 12.96 7.65 19.31
N LYS A 64 14.07 7.89 20.00
CA LYS A 64 14.07 8.22 21.44
C LYS A 64 13.41 9.58 21.71
N TRP A 65 13.63 10.55 20.81
CA TRP A 65 13.20 11.93 20.96
C TRP A 65 11.93 12.27 20.19
N LEU A 66 11.64 11.52 19.14
CA LEU A 66 10.45 11.63 18.29
C LEU A 66 9.79 10.26 18.19
N PRO A 67 8.89 9.90 19.12
CA PRO A 67 8.22 8.61 19.11
C PRO A 67 7.45 8.33 17.82
N GLU A 68 7.02 9.37 17.09
CA GLU A 68 6.36 9.24 15.78
C GLU A 68 7.27 8.62 14.71
N LEU A 69 8.58 8.62 14.94
CA LEU A 69 9.59 7.98 14.09
C LEU A 69 9.88 6.53 14.48
N SER A 70 9.24 5.99 15.52
CA SER A 70 9.37 4.58 15.92
C SER A 70 8.49 3.67 15.06
N SER A 71 9.01 2.49 14.69
CA SER A 71 8.32 1.54 13.79
C SER A 71 7.15 0.83 14.47
N ASP A 72 7.00 0.97 15.78
CA ASP A 72 5.99 0.26 16.55
C ASP A 72 4.64 0.92 16.33
N GLY A 73 3.72 0.21 15.69
CA GLY A 73 2.43 0.70 15.20
C GLY A 73 1.42 1.07 16.29
N THR A 74 1.89 1.35 17.50
CA THR A 74 1.08 1.98 18.53
C THR A 74 0.93 3.44 18.15
N GLU A 75 -0.04 3.75 17.29
CA GLU A 75 -0.61 5.08 17.19
C GLU A 75 -1.20 5.43 18.55
N LYS A 76 -0.34 5.84 19.48
CA LYS A 76 -0.76 6.70 20.56
C LYS A 76 -1.27 7.93 19.84
N GLY A 77 -2.59 8.08 19.76
CA GLY A 77 -3.24 9.30 19.29
C GLY A 77 -2.59 10.52 19.96
N PRO A 78 -2.80 11.74 19.43
CA PRO A 78 -2.05 12.93 19.83
C PRO A 78 -1.95 12.94 21.34
N THR A 79 -0.75 12.62 21.85
CA THR A 79 -0.56 12.54 23.30
C THR A 79 -0.88 13.93 23.78
N ASN A 80 -1.93 14.03 24.61
CA ASN A 80 -2.26 15.25 25.31
C ASN A 80 -0.94 15.84 25.81
N PHE A 81 -0.67 17.08 25.43
CA PHE A 81 0.42 17.86 25.98
C PHE A 81 0.16 17.93 27.48
N GLU A 82 0.67 16.97 28.25
CA GLU A 82 0.75 17.11 29.70
C GLU A 82 1.83 18.15 29.98
N GLU A 83 1.30 19.36 30.09
CA GLU A 83 1.90 20.61 30.50
C GLU A 83 2.84 20.38 31.69
N SER A 84 4.14 20.36 31.42
CA SER A 84 5.18 20.21 32.45
C SER A 84 6.46 20.97 32.10
N SER A 85 6.35 22.27 31.86
CA SER A 85 7.33 23.32 32.19
C SER A 85 6.74 24.70 31.78
N PRO A 86 7.22 25.84 32.30
CA PRO A 86 6.77 27.17 31.88
C PRO A 86 7.39 27.60 30.54
N GLU A 87 7.66 26.66 29.62
CA GLU A 87 8.21 26.97 28.31
C GLU A 87 7.08 27.26 27.30
N SER A 88 7.23 28.34 26.52
CA SER A 88 6.22 28.72 25.52
C SER A 88 6.07 27.62 24.47
N VAL A 89 4.82 27.32 24.07
CA VAL A 89 4.49 26.36 22.99
C VAL A 89 5.31 26.64 21.72
N THR A 90 5.57 27.91 21.43
CA THR A 90 6.39 28.33 20.28
C THR A 90 7.86 27.93 20.42
N ALA A 91 8.43 28.01 21.63
CA ALA A 91 9.81 27.60 21.90
C ALA A 91 9.98 26.08 21.75
N SER A 92 9.06 25.28 22.31
CA SER A 92 9.05 23.82 22.12
C SER A 92 8.93 23.44 20.63
N TRP A 93 8.07 24.14 19.89
CA TRP A 93 7.93 23.96 18.44
C TRP A 93 9.23 24.26 17.68
N MET A 94 9.88 25.39 17.98
CA MET A 94 11.16 25.77 17.36
C MET A 94 12.27 24.77 17.69
N LYS A 95 12.33 24.25 18.92
CA LYS A 95 13.27 23.19 19.31
C LYS A 95 13.03 21.91 18.52
N LYS A 96 11.77 21.48 18.37
CA LYS A 96 11.42 20.31 17.54
C LYS A 96 11.82 20.51 16.08
N ARG A 97 11.59 21.71 15.52
CA ARG A 97 12.03 22.07 14.16
C ARG A 97 13.54 21.98 14.01
N PHE A 98 14.30 22.63 14.90
CA PHE A 98 15.76 22.60 14.90
C PHE A 98 16.30 21.16 14.99
N PHE A 99 15.69 20.33 15.83
CA PHE A 99 16.05 18.93 15.96
C PHE A 99 15.84 18.15 14.65
N VAL A 100 14.70 18.34 13.98
CA VAL A 100 14.42 17.70 12.69
C VAL A 100 15.41 18.16 11.62
N GLU A 101 15.67 19.46 11.52
CA GLU A 101 16.63 20.02 10.55
C GLU A 101 18.05 19.45 10.76
N THR A 102 18.49 19.40 12.02
CA THR A 102 19.80 18.83 12.38
C THR A 102 19.86 17.32 12.09
N LEU A 103 18.79 16.57 12.36
CA LEU A 103 18.70 15.15 12.00
C LEU A 103 18.88 14.95 10.50
N VAL A 104 18.20 15.76 9.67
CA VAL A 104 18.34 15.71 8.20
C VAL A 104 19.78 15.97 7.79
N GLY A 105 20.41 17.00 8.36
CA GLY A 105 21.79 17.38 8.05
C GLY A 105 22.85 16.32 8.38
N ILE A 106 22.57 15.40 9.31
CA ILE A 106 23.50 14.32 9.66
C ILE A 106 23.22 12.99 8.95
N LEU A 107 22.13 12.86 8.17
CA LEU A 107 21.81 11.60 7.49
C LEU A 107 22.90 11.21 6.48
N PRO A 108 23.32 9.93 6.41
CA PRO A 108 24.29 9.48 5.41
C PRO A 108 23.70 9.66 3.99
N PRO A 109 24.42 10.27 3.03
CA PRO A 109 23.89 10.59 1.69
C PRO A 109 23.58 9.36 0.82
N GLU A 110 24.12 8.20 1.15
CA GLU A 110 24.03 6.99 0.36
C GLU A 110 22.60 6.43 0.32
N ARG A 111 22.20 5.92 -0.85
CA ARG A 111 20.93 5.20 -1.03
C ARG A 111 20.88 3.98 -0.10
N ASP A 112 19.70 3.67 0.42
CA ASP A 112 19.43 2.51 1.29
C ASP A 112 20.20 2.53 2.63
N SER A 113 20.86 3.64 2.97
CA SER A 113 21.49 3.84 4.29
C SER A 113 20.45 4.04 5.41
N ILE A 114 19.26 4.51 5.04
CA ILE A 114 18.13 4.74 5.94
C ILE A 114 16.87 4.19 5.28
N PRO A 115 16.06 3.39 6.00
CA PRO A 115 14.80 2.86 5.47
C PRO A 115 13.85 3.96 4.97
N CYS A 116 13.26 3.75 3.79
CA CYS A 116 12.29 4.69 3.21
C CYS A 116 11.12 5.02 4.16
N SER A 117 10.68 4.03 4.95
CA SER A 117 9.64 4.18 5.98
C SER A 117 10.00 5.22 7.05
N PHE A 118 11.25 5.24 7.49
CA PHE A 118 11.73 6.24 8.43
C PHE A 118 11.80 7.62 7.78
N LEU A 119 12.30 7.72 6.54
CA LEU A 119 12.37 8.99 5.83
C LEU A 119 10.98 9.61 5.60
N LEU A 120 9.97 8.81 5.27
CA LEU A 120 8.59 9.27 5.11
C LEU A 120 7.99 9.77 6.43
N ARG A 121 8.24 9.07 7.54
CA ARG A 121 7.83 9.54 8.87
C ARG A 121 8.56 10.81 9.29
N LEU A 122 9.85 10.91 8.98
CA LEU A 122 10.63 12.13 9.21
C LEU A 122 10.12 13.29 8.37
N LEU A 123 9.78 13.05 7.10
CA LEU A 123 9.17 14.04 6.21
C LEU A 123 7.79 14.51 6.70
N ARG A 124 6.97 13.59 7.20
CA ARG A 124 5.69 13.94 7.86
C ARG A 124 5.92 14.89 9.03
N THR A 125 6.86 14.56 9.91
CA THR A 125 7.21 15.42 11.06
C THR A 125 7.81 16.75 10.60
N ALA A 126 8.64 16.74 9.56
CA ALA A 126 9.27 17.92 8.98
C ALA A 126 8.23 18.89 8.39
N ASN A 127 7.22 18.38 7.69
CA ASN A 127 6.12 19.17 7.17
C ASN A 127 5.23 19.70 8.30
N MET A 128 4.98 18.88 9.33
CA MET A 128 4.23 19.31 10.51
C MET A 128 4.91 20.50 11.18
N VAL A 129 6.22 20.43 11.46
CA VAL A 129 6.97 21.52 12.13
C VAL A 129 7.39 22.67 11.21
N GLY A 130 7.13 22.53 9.91
CA GLY A 130 7.39 23.55 8.89
C GLY A 130 8.87 23.83 8.64
N VAL A 131 9.73 22.81 8.54
CA VAL A 131 11.19 22.97 8.30
C VAL A 131 11.51 23.79 7.03
N GLU A 132 12.75 24.27 6.94
CA GLU A 132 13.20 25.00 5.75
C GLU A 132 13.11 24.16 4.47
N ALA A 133 12.87 24.82 3.33
CA ALA A 133 12.67 24.18 2.04
C ALA A 133 13.88 23.34 1.59
N THR A 134 15.09 23.69 2.03
CA THR A 134 16.34 22.97 1.77
C THR A 134 16.32 21.57 2.38
N TYR A 135 16.03 21.44 3.68
CA TYR A 135 15.91 20.16 4.38
C TYR A 135 14.75 19.32 3.85
N ARG A 136 13.61 19.96 3.54
CA ARG A 136 12.47 19.26 2.90
C ARG A 136 12.86 18.70 1.54
N ALA A 137 13.53 19.50 0.70
CA ALA A 137 13.96 19.06 -0.63
C ALA A 137 15.00 17.92 -0.56
N GLU A 138 15.88 17.94 0.43
CA GLU A 138 16.82 16.85 0.70
C GLU A 138 16.10 15.54 1.05
N LEU A 139 15.12 15.58 1.97
CA LEU A 139 14.29 14.42 2.29
C LEU A 139 13.52 13.92 1.06
N GLU A 140 12.88 14.81 0.31
CA GLU A 140 12.17 14.45 -0.92
C GLU A 140 13.10 13.75 -1.92
N ASN A 141 14.31 14.25 -2.12
CA ASN A 141 15.29 13.63 -3.03
C ASN A 141 15.65 12.20 -2.58
N ARG A 142 15.96 12.01 -1.29
CA ARG A 142 16.33 10.71 -0.73
C ARG A 142 15.19 9.70 -0.81
N ILE A 143 13.96 10.12 -0.52
CA ILE A 143 12.75 9.28 -0.62
C ILE A 143 12.50 8.90 -2.08
N SER A 144 12.66 9.85 -2.99
CA SER A 144 12.40 9.64 -4.42
C SER A 144 13.30 8.57 -5.04
N TRP A 145 14.50 8.30 -4.50
CA TRP A 145 15.39 7.25 -5.02
C TRP A 145 15.02 5.83 -4.60
N GLN A 146 14.21 5.69 -3.55
CA GLN A 146 13.82 4.41 -2.97
C GLN A 146 12.30 4.31 -2.77
N LEU A 147 11.54 5.06 -3.57
CA LEU A 147 10.08 5.12 -3.48
C LEU A 147 9.43 3.74 -3.71
N ASP A 148 10.13 2.81 -4.37
CA ASP A 148 9.70 1.43 -4.55
C ASP A 148 9.69 0.59 -3.26
N GLN A 149 10.29 1.11 -2.18
CA GLN A 149 10.29 0.52 -0.84
C GLN A 149 9.23 1.13 0.08
N ALA A 150 8.52 2.18 -0.37
CA ALA A 150 7.52 2.87 0.43
C ALA A 150 6.25 2.02 0.61
N SER A 151 5.65 2.15 1.78
CA SER A 151 4.30 1.63 2.05
C SER A 151 3.25 2.70 1.79
N LEU A 152 2.02 2.29 1.44
CA LEU A 152 0.90 3.21 1.28
C LEU A 152 0.64 4.00 2.56
N LYS A 153 0.65 3.32 3.73
CA LYS A 153 0.41 3.92 5.04
C LYS A 153 1.34 5.12 5.32
N GLU A 154 2.62 4.98 4.98
CA GLU A 154 3.62 6.02 5.27
C GLU A 154 3.65 7.12 4.21
N LEU A 155 3.23 6.80 2.97
CA LEU A 155 3.10 7.78 1.90
C LEU A 155 1.89 8.71 2.10
N MET A 156 0.87 8.28 2.85
CA MET A 156 -0.30 9.08 3.22
C MET A 156 0.05 10.15 4.26
N ILE A 157 0.75 11.19 3.80
CA ILE A 157 1.15 12.34 4.63
C ILE A 157 0.03 13.39 4.61
N PRO A 158 -0.47 13.83 5.78
CA PRO A 158 -1.48 14.89 5.85
C PRO A 158 -1.00 16.21 5.27
N SER A 159 -1.93 16.99 4.72
CA SER A 159 -1.66 18.39 4.41
C SER A 159 -1.62 19.21 5.70
N PHE A 160 -0.51 19.90 5.96
CA PHE A 160 -0.35 20.81 7.10
C PHE A 160 -0.52 22.28 6.71
N SER A 161 -0.91 22.56 5.48
CA SER A 161 -1.15 23.93 5.01
C SER A 161 -2.54 24.40 5.42
N HIS A 162 -2.61 25.58 6.04
CA HIS A 162 -3.87 26.22 6.44
C HIS A 162 -4.71 26.74 5.25
N THR A 163 -4.14 26.77 4.04
CA THR A 163 -4.83 27.18 2.81
C THR A 163 -5.28 26.00 1.95
N CYS A 164 -4.91 24.78 2.32
CA CYS A 164 -5.19 23.59 1.53
C CYS A 164 -6.49 22.93 2.02
N GLY A 165 -7.40 22.65 1.10
CA GLY A 165 -8.65 21.97 1.42
C GLY A 165 -8.52 20.44 1.52
N THR A 166 -7.44 19.85 1.00
CA THR A 166 -7.27 18.40 0.96
C THR A 166 -6.73 17.85 2.29
N LEU A 167 -7.14 16.63 2.63
CA LEU A 167 -6.68 15.91 3.81
C LEU A 167 -5.22 15.44 3.65
N LEU A 168 -4.81 15.12 2.42
CA LEU A 168 -3.48 14.61 2.08
C LEU A 168 -2.70 15.64 1.25
N ASP A 169 -1.37 15.65 1.42
CA ASP A 169 -0.46 16.44 0.59
C ASP A 169 -0.20 15.71 -0.75
N VAL A 170 -1.17 15.81 -1.67
CA VAL A 170 -1.09 15.17 -3.00
C VAL A 170 0.02 15.79 -3.85
N GLU A 171 0.27 17.09 -3.70
CA GLU A 171 1.33 17.78 -4.42
C GLU A 171 2.72 17.21 -4.05
N LEU A 172 2.94 16.91 -2.77
CA LEU A 172 4.15 16.20 -2.32
C LEU A 172 4.34 14.87 -3.04
N VAL A 173 3.29 14.04 -3.10
CA VAL A 173 3.38 12.74 -3.78
C VAL A 173 3.65 12.92 -5.28
N ILE A 174 3.04 13.91 -5.93
CA ILE A 174 3.36 14.28 -7.32
C ILE A 174 4.85 14.63 -7.47
N ARG A 175 5.42 15.42 -6.56
CA ARG A 175 6.85 15.78 -6.59
C ARG A 175 7.74 14.55 -6.42
N LEU A 176 7.44 13.67 -5.45
CA LEU A 176 8.20 12.43 -5.21
C LEU A 176 8.18 11.50 -6.43
N VAL A 177 6.99 11.26 -7.01
CA VAL A 177 6.84 10.38 -8.16
C VAL A 177 7.52 10.97 -9.40
N LYS A 178 7.42 12.27 -9.64
CA LYS A 178 8.12 12.93 -10.76
C LYS A 178 9.64 12.88 -10.61
N ARG A 179 10.17 13.01 -9.39
CA ARG A 179 11.62 12.85 -9.12
C ARG A 179 12.06 11.40 -9.35
N PHE A 180 11.31 10.42 -8.87
CA PHE A 180 11.55 8.99 -9.16
C PHE A 180 11.52 8.72 -10.67
N ALA A 181 10.54 9.28 -11.39
CA ALA A 181 10.38 9.12 -12.83
C ALA A 181 11.49 9.78 -13.67
N ARG A 182 12.26 10.71 -13.09
CA ARG A 182 13.42 11.35 -13.73
C ARG A 182 14.74 10.66 -13.39
N LEU A 183 14.74 9.69 -12.48
CA LEU A 183 15.93 8.89 -12.19
C LEU A 183 16.31 8.10 -13.44
N ASP A 184 17.61 8.03 -13.73
CA ASP A 184 18.15 7.33 -14.90
C ASP A 184 17.68 5.86 -14.93
N GLU A 185 17.45 5.31 -16.12
CA GLU A 185 16.98 3.93 -16.31
C GLU A 185 17.96 2.91 -15.71
N GLY A 186 19.26 3.25 -15.64
CA GLY A 186 20.26 2.43 -14.96
C GLY A 186 20.13 2.41 -13.43
N ALA A 187 19.53 3.43 -12.82
CA ALA A 187 19.37 3.57 -11.38
C ALA A 187 18.00 3.08 -10.86
N ARG A 188 17.01 2.93 -11.77
CA ARG A 188 15.69 2.35 -11.48
C ARG A 188 15.52 1.00 -12.19
N SER A 189 15.27 -0.06 -11.42
CA SER A 189 14.88 -1.34 -12.03
C SER A 189 13.45 -1.27 -12.57
N GLY A 190 13.14 -1.99 -13.66
CA GLY A 190 11.75 -2.17 -14.12
C GLY A 190 10.82 -2.71 -13.03
N VAL A 191 11.34 -3.51 -12.10
CA VAL A 191 10.59 -3.98 -10.92
C VAL A 191 10.23 -2.83 -9.99
N ALA A 192 11.15 -1.91 -9.75
CA ALA A 192 10.92 -0.72 -8.92
C ALA A 192 9.85 0.17 -9.56
N LEU A 193 9.92 0.37 -10.88
CA LEU A 193 8.94 1.15 -11.62
C LEU A 193 7.52 0.57 -11.50
N VAL A 194 7.36 -0.75 -11.62
CA VAL A 194 6.07 -1.44 -11.44
C VAL A 194 5.56 -1.32 -10.01
N LYS A 195 6.43 -1.44 -8.99
CA LYS A 195 6.04 -1.25 -7.58
C LYS A 195 5.53 0.16 -7.32
N VAL A 196 6.23 1.19 -7.82
CA VAL A 196 5.81 2.58 -7.67
C VAL A 196 4.51 2.85 -8.40
N ALA A 197 4.29 2.30 -9.60
CA ALA A 197 3.01 2.44 -10.30
C ALA A 197 1.83 1.88 -9.49
N LYS A 198 1.99 0.69 -8.90
CA LYS A 198 0.98 0.10 -8.01
C LYS A 198 0.75 0.95 -6.76
N LEU A 199 1.81 1.48 -6.16
CA LEU A 199 1.73 2.36 -5.00
C LEU A 199 0.95 3.65 -5.33
N VAL A 200 1.21 4.25 -6.49
CA VAL A 200 0.50 5.44 -6.98
C VAL A 200 -0.98 5.15 -7.22
N ASP A 201 -1.30 4.02 -7.85
CA ASP A 201 -2.70 3.63 -8.09
C ASP A 201 -3.46 3.39 -6.77
N CYS A 202 -2.80 2.78 -5.78
CA CYS A 202 -3.34 2.63 -4.43
C CYS A 202 -3.56 3.98 -3.74
N TYR A 203 -2.57 4.88 -3.80
CA TYR A 203 -2.67 6.22 -3.23
C TYR A 203 -3.78 7.03 -3.88
N LEU A 204 -3.88 7.02 -5.21
CA LEU A 204 -4.94 7.72 -5.94
C LEU A 204 -6.33 7.23 -5.54
N ALA A 205 -6.50 5.94 -5.30
CA ALA A 205 -7.79 5.40 -4.87
C ALA A 205 -8.20 5.88 -3.47
N GLU A 206 -7.24 6.09 -2.55
CA GLU A 206 -7.51 6.68 -1.23
C GLU A 206 -7.73 8.19 -1.33
N ALA A 207 -6.86 8.90 -2.04
CA ALA A 207 -6.96 10.35 -2.24
C ALA A 207 -8.26 10.75 -2.96
N ALA A 208 -8.76 9.90 -3.87
CA ALA A 208 -10.00 10.12 -4.59
C ALA A 208 -11.26 10.15 -3.72
N LEU A 209 -11.19 9.71 -2.46
CA LEU A 209 -12.29 9.81 -1.49
C LEU A 209 -12.45 11.23 -0.95
N ASP A 210 -11.42 12.07 -1.05
CA ASP A 210 -11.45 13.46 -0.63
C ASP A 210 -12.15 14.31 -1.69
N THR A 211 -13.26 14.96 -1.32
CA THR A 211 -14.05 15.79 -2.24
C THR A 211 -13.35 17.09 -2.65
N ASN A 212 -12.29 17.46 -1.95
CA ASN A 212 -11.49 18.64 -2.26
C ASN A 212 -10.33 18.32 -3.22
N LEU A 213 -10.14 17.05 -3.61
CA LEU A 213 -9.11 16.67 -4.58
C LEU A 213 -9.45 17.24 -5.97
N SER A 214 -8.58 18.10 -6.47
CA SER A 214 -8.77 18.67 -7.80
C SER A 214 -8.54 17.62 -8.90
N LEU A 215 -9.26 17.80 -10.01
CA LEU A 215 -9.10 16.94 -11.19
C LEU A 215 -7.67 17.01 -11.75
N ASP A 216 -7.08 18.20 -11.75
CA ASP A 216 -5.74 18.43 -12.30
C ASP A 216 -4.67 17.69 -11.50
N GLU A 217 -4.77 17.68 -10.16
CA GLU A 217 -3.86 16.90 -9.30
C GLU A 217 -4.02 15.39 -9.53
N PHE A 218 -5.26 14.92 -9.63
CA PHE A 218 -5.54 13.51 -9.93
C PHE A 218 -4.89 13.09 -11.26
N ILE A 219 -5.11 13.87 -12.33
CA ILE A 219 -4.55 13.59 -13.66
C ILE A 219 -3.02 13.68 -13.62
N ALA A 220 -2.47 14.71 -12.98
CA ALA A 220 -1.03 14.94 -12.90
C ALA A 220 -0.30 13.79 -12.22
N LEU A 221 -0.90 13.20 -11.17
CA LEU A 221 -0.33 12.04 -10.48
C LEU A 221 -0.53 10.74 -11.29
N ALA A 222 -1.71 10.51 -11.85
CA ALA A 222 -2.01 9.32 -12.67
C ALA A 222 -1.08 9.20 -13.89
N ALA A 223 -0.74 10.34 -14.50
CA ALA A 223 0.13 10.46 -15.67
C ALA A 223 1.62 10.70 -15.34
N ALA A 224 2.01 10.67 -14.05
CA ALA A 224 3.39 10.97 -13.64
C ALA A 224 4.40 9.88 -14.04
N LEU A 225 3.93 8.66 -14.31
CA LEU A 225 4.74 7.52 -14.71
C LEU A 225 4.50 7.13 -16.18
N PRO A 226 5.50 6.55 -16.86
CA PRO A 226 5.33 6.11 -18.25
C PRO A 226 4.30 4.99 -18.37
N SER A 227 3.65 4.88 -19.52
CA SER A 227 2.56 3.92 -19.75
C SER A 227 2.96 2.45 -19.54
N HIS A 228 4.22 2.09 -19.81
CA HIS A 228 4.72 0.73 -19.61
C HIS A 228 4.98 0.37 -18.13
N ALA A 229 4.94 1.34 -17.20
CA ALA A 229 5.06 1.08 -15.77
C ALA A 229 3.89 0.23 -15.24
N ARG A 230 2.73 0.32 -15.90
CA ARG A 230 1.54 -0.48 -15.61
C ARG A 230 1.43 -1.64 -16.59
N ALA A 231 1.53 -2.85 -16.07
CA ALA A 231 1.18 -4.07 -16.80
C ALA A 231 -0.34 -4.20 -16.93
N MET A 232 -1.06 -3.86 -15.87
CA MET A 232 -2.52 -3.84 -15.78
C MET A 232 -2.99 -2.49 -15.27
N ASP A 233 -4.10 -2.00 -15.81
CA ASP A 233 -4.68 -0.70 -15.44
C ASP A 233 -5.82 -0.82 -14.41
N ASP A 234 -6.06 -2.00 -13.85
CA ASP A 234 -7.13 -2.25 -12.87
C ASP A 234 -7.07 -1.31 -11.65
N GLY A 235 -5.86 -1.04 -11.14
CA GLY A 235 -5.64 -0.13 -10.02
C GLY A 235 -6.01 1.31 -10.37
N LEU A 236 -5.57 1.77 -11.54
CA LEU A 236 -5.90 3.09 -12.08
C LEU A 236 -7.40 3.23 -12.37
N TYR A 237 -8.02 2.20 -12.95
CA TYR A 237 -9.46 2.14 -13.17
C TYR A 237 -10.23 2.28 -11.85
N ARG A 238 -9.84 1.52 -10.82
CA ARG A 238 -10.44 1.61 -9.47
C ARG A 238 -10.32 3.03 -8.91
N ALA A 239 -9.16 3.67 -9.04
CA ALA A 239 -8.96 5.04 -8.56
C ALA A 239 -9.86 6.04 -9.30
N ILE A 240 -9.96 5.95 -10.63
CA ILE A 240 -10.85 6.79 -11.45
C ILE A 240 -12.31 6.55 -11.06
N ASP A 241 -12.71 5.29 -10.87
CA ASP A 241 -14.06 4.95 -10.46
C ASP A 241 -14.42 5.54 -9.10
N THR A 242 -13.52 5.43 -8.12
CA THR A 242 -13.68 6.05 -6.80
C THR A 242 -13.82 7.57 -6.94
N TYR A 243 -12.97 8.21 -7.76
CA TYR A 243 -13.01 9.66 -7.98
C TYR A 243 -14.36 10.09 -8.54
N LEU A 244 -14.85 9.42 -9.58
CA LEU A 244 -16.16 9.68 -10.17
C LEU A 244 -17.32 9.42 -9.19
N LYS A 245 -17.14 8.52 -8.21
CA LYS A 245 -18.12 8.29 -7.14
C LYS A 245 -18.20 9.46 -6.17
N ALA A 246 -17.04 9.92 -5.71
CA ALA A 246 -16.92 10.95 -4.69
C ALA A 246 -17.19 12.36 -5.26
N HIS A 247 -17.04 12.54 -6.57
CA HIS A 247 -17.16 13.83 -7.26
C HIS A 247 -18.31 13.80 -8.29
N PRO A 248 -19.59 13.80 -7.85
CA PRO A 248 -20.73 13.76 -8.77
C PRO A 248 -20.81 15.00 -9.69
N GLY A 249 -20.19 16.12 -9.29
CA GLY A 249 -20.13 17.37 -10.05
C GLY A 249 -19.22 17.35 -11.28
N VAL A 250 -18.43 16.28 -11.50
CA VAL A 250 -17.52 16.17 -12.65
C VAL A 250 -18.31 16.13 -13.95
N SER A 251 -17.99 17.06 -14.84
CA SER A 251 -18.63 17.26 -16.14
C SER A 251 -18.35 16.11 -17.11
N LYS A 252 -19.19 15.99 -18.15
CA LYS A 252 -19.01 14.95 -19.19
C LYS A 252 -17.63 15.02 -19.87
N GLN A 253 -17.09 16.23 -20.04
CA GLN A 253 -15.79 16.42 -20.67
C GLN A 253 -14.65 15.96 -19.76
N GLU A 254 -14.73 16.23 -18.46
CA GLU A 254 -13.74 15.79 -17.48
C GLU A 254 -13.77 14.27 -17.30
N ARG A 255 -14.96 13.64 -17.28
CA ARG A 255 -15.09 12.18 -17.32
C ARG A 255 -14.40 11.57 -18.52
N LYS A 256 -14.52 12.21 -19.69
CA LYS A 256 -13.80 11.79 -20.91
C LYS A 256 -12.29 11.95 -20.76
N VAL A 257 -11.80 12.99 -20.10
CA VAL A 257 -10.36 13.15 -19.82
C VAL A 257 -9.85 12.02 -18.93
N LEU A 258 -10.54 11.75 -17.82
CA LEU A 258 -10.20 10.66 -16.89
C LEU A 258 -10.17 9.29 -17.58
N CYS A 259 -11.22 8.96 -18.34
CA CYS A 259 -11.30 7.66 -19.01
C CYS A 259 -10.23 7.45 -20.09
N ARG A 260 -9.64 8.52 -20.64
CA ARG A 260 -8.52 8.40 -21.60
C ARG A 260 -7.21 7.98 -20.96
N LEU A 261 -7.10 8.04 -19.63
CA LEU A 261 -5.93 7.57 -18.90
C LEU A 261 -5.85 6.04 -18.86
N ILE A 262 -6.96 5.35 -19.11
CA ILE A 262 -7.07 3.89 -19.04
C ILE A 262 -6.82 3.29 -20.44
N ASP A 263 -5.90 2.34 -20.52
CA ASP A 263 -5.80 1.44 -21.67
C ASP A 263 -6.70 0.22 -21.44
N GLY A 264 -7.86 0.17 -22.13
CA GLY A 264 -8.80 -0.96 -22.03
C GLY A 264 -8.17 -2.32 -22.34
N ARG A 265 -7.08 -2.36 -23.12
CA ARG A 265 -6.34 -3.60 -23.41
C ARG A 265 -5.62 -4.16 -22.19
N LYS A 266 -5.31 -3.31 -21.21
CA LYS A 266 -4.62 -3.64 -19.95
C LYS A 266 -5.57 -3.88 -18.78
N LEU A 267 -6.88 -3.87 -19.01
CA LEU A 267 -7.84 -4.27 -17.99
C LEU A 267 -7.93 -5.79 -17.91
N SER A 268 -8.11 -6.31 -16.70
CA SER A 268 -8.51 -7.71 -16.48
C SER A 268 -9.95 -7.94 -17.00
N PRO A 269 -10.34 -9.20 -17.25
CA PRO A 269 -11.72 -9.54 -17.60
C PRO A 269 -12.73 -9.01 -16.56
N GLU A 270 -12.39 -9.12 -15.27
CA GLU A 270 -13.23 -8.66 -14.16
C GLU A 270 -13.36 -7.13 -14.14
N ALA A 271 -12.24 -6.40 -14.30
CA ALA A 271 -12.26 -4.94 -14.38
C ALA A 271 -12.98 -4.46 -15.64
N SER A 272 -12.83 -5.16 -16.76
CA SER A 272 -13.52 -4.85 -18.01
C SER A 272 -15.02 -5.04 -17.91
N LEU A 273 -15.47 -6.12 -17.25
CA LEU A 273 -16.89 -6.36 -16.97
C LEU A 273 -17.48 -5.26 -16.09
N HIS A 274 -16.78 -4.90 -15.01
CA HIS A 274 -17.22 -3.82 -14.13
C HIS A 274 -17.28 -2.47 -14.88
N ALA A 275 -16.27 -2.17 -15.72
CA ALA A 275 -16.26 -0.97 -16.55
C ALA A 275 -17.40 -0.95 -17.57
N ALA A 276 -17.75 -2.09 -18.16
CA ALA A 276 -18.85 -2.19 -19.11
C ALA A 276 -20.22 -1.89 -18.49
N GLN A 277 -20.39 -2.18 -17.19
CA GLN A 277 -21.63 -1.97 -16.44
C GLN A 277 -21.67 -0.61 -15.71
N ASN A 278 -20.60 0.17 -15.77
CA ASN A 278 -20.46 1.38 -14.98
C ASN A 278 -21.09 2.60 -15.65
N GLU A 279 -22.25 3.01 -15.15
CA GLU A 279 -23.02 4.16 -15.66
C GLU A 279 -22.32 5.52 -15.54
N ARG A 280 -21.25 5.62 -14.71
CA ARG A 280 -20.48 6.86 -14.55
C ARG A 280 -19.54 7.10 -15.74
N LEU A 281 -19.19 6.06 -16.49
CA LEU A 281 -18.28 6.16 -17.62
C LEU A 281 -19.01 6.67 -18.88
N PRO A 282 -18.36 7.49 -19.73
CA PRO A 282 -18.91 7.82 -21.03
C PRO A 282 -19.10 6.56 -21.90
N VAL A 283 -20.19 6.50 -22.65
CA VAL A 283 -20.53 5.37 -23.56
C VAL A 283 -19.35 4.98 -24.47
N ARG A 284 -18.60 5.97 -24.98
CA ARG A 284 -17.41 5.71 -25.81
C ARG A 284 -16.32 4.91 -25.08
N ALA A 285 -16.10 5.17 -23.80
CA ALA A 285 -15.13 4.43 -23.01
C ALA A 285 -15.58 2.98 -22.80
N VAL A 286 -16.87 2.79 -22.50
CA VAL A 286 -17.48 1.45 -22.37
C VAL A 286 -17.32 0.63 -23.66
N ILE A 287 -17.62 1.23 -24.82
CA ILE A 287 -17.43 0.57 -26.13
C ILE A 287 -15.97 0.18 -26.36
N GLN A 288 -15.02 1.05 -25.99
CA GLN A 288 -13.59 0.75 -26.14
C GLN A 288 -13.16 -0.45 -25.28
N VAL A 289 -13.64 -0.54 -24.05
CA VAL A 289 -13.39 -1.68 -23.15
C VAL A 289 -13.97 -2.97 -23.75
N LEU A 290 -15.24 -2.94 -24.19
CA LEU A 290 -15.90 -4.10 -24.80
C LEU A 290 -15.17 -4.56 -26.08
N LEU A 291 -14.75 -3.62 -26.93
CA LEU A 291 -13.99 -3.94 -28.14
C LEU A 291 -12.62 -4.57 -27.80
N SER A 292 -11.94 -4.06 -26.76
CA SER A 292 -10.67 -4.68 -26.32
C SER A 292 -10.87 -6.11 -25.84
N GLU A 293 -11.92 -6.39 -25.07
CA GLU A 293 -12.25 -7.76 -24.65
C GLU A 293 -12.57 -8.66 -25.84
N GLN A 294 -13.37 -8.18 -26.80
CA GLN A 294 -13.66 -8.93 -28.02
C GLN A 294 -12.39 -9.28 -28.80
N THR A 295 -11.43 -8.36 -28.91
CA THR A 295 -10.15 -8.64 -29.57
C THR A 295 -9.28 -9.65 -28.80
N LYS A 296 -9.32 -9.67 -27.46
CA LYS A 296 -8.62 -10.68 -26.65
C LYS A 296 -9.24 -12.06 -26.86
N LEU A 297 -10.57 -12.15 -26.85
CA LEU A 297 -11.30 -13.40 -27.09
C LEU A 297 -11.07 -13.93 -28.50
N ASN A 298 -11.16 -13.07 -29.54
CA ASN A 298 -10.90 -13.49 -30.91
C ASN A 298 -9.46 -14.00 -31.09
N ARG A 299 -8.46 -13.39 -30.45
CA ARG A 299 -7.09 -13.92 -30.46
C ARG A 299 -6.98 -15.32 -29.84
N HIS A 300 -7.78 -15.61 -28.81
CA HIS A 300 -7.86 -16.96 -28.24
C HIS A 300 -8.57 -17.95 -29.17
N ILE A 301 -9.58 -17.49 -29.92
CA ILE A 301 -10.31 -18.30 -30.91
C ILE A 301 -9.44 -18.57 -32.15
N ASP A 302 -8.70 -17.58 -32.66
CA ASP A 302 -7.79 -17.75 -33.79
C ASP A 302 -6.62 -18.69 -33.45
N TRP A 303 -6.24 -18.79 -32.17
CA TRP A 303 -5.22 -19.74 -31.69
C TRP A 303 -5.79 -21.16 -31.45
N SER A 304 -7.08 -21.30 -31.18
CA SER A 304 -7.74 -22.60 -30.93
C SER A 304 -8.49 -23.17 -32.14
N GLY A 305 -8.80 -22.34 -33.13
CA GLY A 305 -9.65 -22.66 -34.27
C GLY A 305 -8.96 -22.43 -35.61
N SER A 306 -8.11 -23.37 -36.02
CA SER A 306 -7.81 -23.53 -37.46
C SER A 306 -7.87 -24.99 -37.88
N PHE A 307 -9.06 -25.56 -37.73
CA PHE A 307 -9.52 -26.71 -38.49
C PHE A 307 -10.91 -26.36 -39.01
N SER A 308 -11.06 -26.29 -40.33
CA SER A 308 -12.32 -26.09 -41.08
C SER A 308 -12.74 -24.64 -41.32
N GLY A 309 -12.30 -24.11 -42.47
CA GLY A 309 -12.84 -22.88 -43.04
C GLY A 309 -12.46 -22.80 -44.51
N THR A 310 -13.37 -23.24 -45.38
CA THR A 310 -13.24 -23.23 -46.83
C THR A 310 -12.90 -21.84 -47.35
N ARG A 311 -11.76 -21.75 -48.05
CA ARG A 311 -11.25 -20.54 -48.69
C ARG A 311 -12.17 -20.16 -49.87
N SER A 312 -12.66 -18.92 -49.88
CA SER A 312 -12.94 -18.18 -51.12
C SER A 312 -12.01 -16.96 -51.17
N PRO A 313 -11.36 -16.65 -52.31
CA PRO A 313 -10.31 -15.64 -52.36
C PRO A 313 -10.84 -14.26 -52.78
N ASN A 314 -10.29 -13.21 -52.18
CA ASN A 314 -10.07 -11.96 -52.92
C ASN A 314 -8.75 -11.31 -52.47
N PRO A 315 -7.98 -10.67 -53.40
CA PRO A 315 -6.64 -10.19 -53.14
C PRO A 315 -6.65 -8.70 -52.77
N GLY A 316 -6.05 -8.34 -51.64
CA GLY A 316 -5.77 -6.97 -51.23
C GLY A 316 -4.49 -6.95 -50.39
N LEU A 317 -3.48 -6.28 -50.91
CA LEU A 317 -2.09 -6.22 -50.45
C LEU A 317 -1.94 -5.76 -48.99
N GLU A 318 -1.38 -6.64 -48.15
CA GLU A 318 -0.66 -6.36 -46.90
C GLU A 318 0.44 -7.44 -46.76
N PRO A 319 1.62 -7.11 -46.19
CA PRO A 319 2.78 -8.00 -46.22
C PRO A 319 2.53 -9.25 -45.35
N PRO A 320 2.91 -10.46 -45.81
CA PRO A 320 2.59 -11.67 -45.06
C PRO A 320 3.46 -11.76 -43.82
N VAL A 321 2.83 -11.69 -42.65
CA VAL A 321 3.31 -12.33 -41.43
C VAL A 321 3.73 -13.74 -41.83
N ARG A 322 5.02 -14.09 -41.67
CA ARG A 322 5.54 -15.42 -42.01
C ARG A 322 4.61 -16.48 -41.44
N CYS A 323 3.89 -17.18 -42.31
CA CYS A 323 3.25 -18.43 -41.94
C CYS A 323 4.37 -19.38 -41.52
N LEU A 324 4.40 -19.75 -40.24
CA LEU A 324 5.28 -20.79 -39.76
C LEU A 324 4.98 -22.08 -40.53
N SER A 325 6.02 -22.73 -41.02
CA SER A 325 5.89 -24.00 -41.72
C SER A 325 5.23 -25.03 -40.80
N LYS A 326 4.47 -25.97 -41.36
CA LYS A 326 3.89 -27.12 -40.61
C LYS A 326 4.95 -27.85 -39.77
N ARG A 327 6.21 -27.82 -40.21
CA ARG A 327 7.37 -28.38 -39.49
C ARG A 327 7.75 -27.55 -38.25
N GLU A 328 7.67 -26.23 -38.32
CA GLU A 328 7.97 -25.30 -37.21
C GLU A 328 6.84 -25.32 -36.16
N MET A 329 5.59 -25.39 -36.61
CA MET A 329 4.45 -25.55 -35.70
C MET A 329 4.52 -26.87 -34.92
N ASN A 330 4.88 -27.97 -35.59
CA ASN A 330 5.09 -29.25 -34.92
C ASN A 330 6.28 -29.21 -33.94
N ALA A 331 7.35 -28.46 -34.27
CA ALA A 331 8.48 -28.27 -33.37
C ALA A 331 8.08 -27.50 -32.11
N GLN A 332 7.29 -26.42 -32.24
CA GLN A 332 6.76 -25.68 -31.10
C GLN A 332 5.78 -26.52 -30.26
N GLN A 333 4.92 -27.34 -30.90
CA GLN A 333 4.02 -28.25 -30.18
C GLN A 333 4.80 -29.29 -29.35
N MET A 334 5.92 -29.79 -29.88
CA MET A 334 6.83 -30.70 -29.18
C MET A 334 7.55 -30.00 -28.02
N GLU A 335 7.97 -28.76 -28.22
CA GLU A 335 8.61 -27.95 -27.19
C GLU A 335 7.64 -27.62 -26.04
N ILE A 336 6.38 -27.28 -26.35
CA ILE A 336 5.31 -27.08 -25.36
C ILE A 336 5.04 -28.38 -24.58
N LYS A 337 4.99 -29.54 -25.25
CA LYS A 337 4.81 -30.83 -24.57
C LYS A 337 5.98 -31.13 -23.64
N LYS A 338 7.21 -30.89 -24.08
CA LYS A 338 8.42 -31.06 -23.27
C LYS A 338 8.42 -30.12 -22.06
N LEU A 339 8.06 -28.85 -22.26
CA LEU A 339 7.96 -27.87 -21.17
C LEU A 339 6.88 -28.24 -20.14
N LYS A 340 5.75 -28.79 -20.57
CA LYS A 340 4.72 -29.31 -19.65
C LYS A 340 5.24 -30.49 -18.82
N GLU A 341 5.98 -31.40 -19.45
CA GLU A 341 6.60 -32.53 -18.78
C GLU A 341 7.69 -32.09 -17.79
N ASP A 342 8.51 -31.11 -18.18
CA ASP A 342 9.51 -30.48 -17.31
C ASP A 342 8.85 -29.75 -16.12
N LEU A 343 7.71 -29.07 -16.33
CA LEU A 343 6.93 -28.44 -15.26
C LEU A 343 6.39 -29.45 -14.24
N LEU A 344 5.80 -30.55 -14.72
CA LEU A 344 5.33 -31.64 -13.87
C LEU A 344 6.49 -32.27 -13.08
N ARG A 345 7.65 -32.44 -13.72
CA ARG A 345 8.87 -32.92 -13.06
C ARG A 345 9.32 -31.97 -11.96
N VAL A 346 9.40 -30.67 -12.24
CA VAL A 346 9.79 -29.65 -11.24
C VAL A 346 8.77 -29.60 -10.10
N GLN A 347 7.47 -29.67 -10.39
CA GLN A 347 6.43 -29.72 -9.38
C GLN A 347 6.60 -30.92 -8.44
N SER A 348 6.89 -32.10 -9.00
CA SER A 348 7.18 -33.31 -8.22
C SER A 348 8.42 -33.14 -7.32
N GLN A 349 9.46 -32.46 -7.81
CA GLN A 349 10.66 -32.15 -7.04
C GLN A 349 10.38 -31.16 -5.92
N CYS A 350 9.55 -30.13 -6.16
CA CYS A 350 9.13 -29.18 -5.13
C CYS A 350 8.36 -29.89 -4.01
N ILE A 351 7.44 -30.80 -4.35
CA ILE A 351 6.68 -31.59 -3.36
C ILE A 351 7.62 -32.52 -2.57
N ALA A 352 8.57 -33.18 -3.25
CA ALA A 352 9.57 -34.01 -2.58
C ALA A 352 10.48 -33.21 -1.63
N MET A 353 10.87 -32.01 -2.04
CA MET A 353 11.69 -31.09 -1.23
C MET A 353 10.89 -30.55 -0.04
N GLN A 354 9.60 -30.27 -0.21
CA GLN A 354 8.70 -29.87 0.87
C GLN A 354 8.54 -30.99 1.91
N MET A 355 8.38 -32.24 1.48
CA MET A 355 8.37 -33.40 2.38
C MET A 355 9.72 -33.63 3.08
N GLN A 356 10.85 -33.35 2.42
CA GLN A 356 12.18 -33.39 3.06
C GLN A 356 12.30 -32.31 4.14
N MET A 357 11.80 -31.11 3.87
CA MET A 357 11.80 -29.99 4.80
C MET A 357 10.92 -30.28 6.03
N GLU A 358 9.75 -30.89 5.85
CA GLU A 358 8.92 -31.37 6.97
C GLU A 358 9.62 -32.46 7.80
N LYS A 359 10.28 -33.44 7.15
CA LYS A 359 11.08 -34.45 7.87
C LYS A 359 12.22 -33.84 8.67
N ILE A 360 12.87 -32.79 8.16
CA ILE A 360 13.92 -32.05 8.89
C ILE A 360 13.31 -31.24 10.04
N LEU A 361 12.12 -30.66 9.85
CA LEU A 361 11.38 -29.94 10.88
C LEU A 361 10.92 -30.86 12.02
N ASP A 362 10.46 -32.07 11.70
CA ASP A 362 10.04 -33.07 12.68
C ASP A 362 11.25 -33.70 13.41
N LYS A 363 12.38 -33.89 12.72
CA LYS A 363 13.65 -34.25 13.36
C LYS A 363 14.15 -33.16 14.32
N LYS A 364 13.94 -31.87 13.99
CA LYS A 364 14.24 -30.75 14.90
C LYS A 364 13.25 -30.64 16.07
N LYS A 365 11.98 -31.04 15.91
CA LYS A 365 11.01 -31.16 17.02
C LYS A 365 11.39 -32.25 18.04
N GLY A 366 12.18 -33.25 17.65
CA GLY A 366 12.69 -34.28 18.55
C GLY A 366 13.78 -33.82 19.53
N PHE A 367 14.40 -32.65 19.31
CA PHE A 367 15.55 -32.19 20.11
C PHE A 367 15.29 -30.97 21.00
N PHE A 368 14.09 -30.36 20.95
CA PHE A 368 13.73 -29.22 21.79
C PHE A 368 12.32 -29.36 22.38
N ARG A 369 12.24 -30.04 23.54
CA ARG A 369 11.13 -29.83 24.47
C ARG A 369 11.61 -28.89 25.57
N TRP A 370 11.13 -27.65 25.60
CA TRP A 370 10.79 -26.91 26.82
C TRP A 370 9.53 -26.05 26.61
N ARG A 371 8.49 -26.47 27.35
CA ARG A 371 7.32 -25.76 27.94
C ARG A 371 6.80 -24.44 27.32
N LYS A 372 5.63 -24.57 26.66
CA LYS A 372 4.30 -24.01 26.98
C LYS A 372 4.20 -22.61 27.64
N LEU A 373 3.74 -21.63 26.85
CA LEU A 373 2.80 -20.50 27.11
C LEU A 373 2.69 -19.79 25.76
N GLY A 374 1.56 -19.44 25.14
CA GLY A 374 0.17 -19.35 25.53
C GLY A 374 -0.43 -18.25 24.63
N ILE A 375 -1.52 -18.57 23.93
CA ILE A 375 -2.44 -17.66 23.21
C ILE A 375 -1.97 -17.17 21.81
N MET A 376 -2.66 -17.71 20.80
CA MET A 376 -2.73 -17.27 19.42
C MET A 376 -4.20 -16.88 19.16
N PRO A 377 -4.53 -15.74 18.52
CA PRO A 377 -5.84 -15.57 17.90
C PRO A 377 -5.80 -16.05 16.44
N SER A 378 -6.79 -16.90 16.16
CA SER A 378 -7.30 -17.40 14.89
C SER A 378 -7.21 -16.46 13.69
N PHE A 379 -6.63 -16.94 12.58
CA PHE A 379 -6.97 -16.51 11.22
C PHE A 379 -7.69 -17.67 10.53
N LYS A 380 -9.01 -17.53 10.37
CA LYS A 380 -9.82 -18.30 9.40
C LYS A 380 -10.30 -17.32 8.34
N SER A 381 -9.83 -17.49 7.11
CA SER A 381 -10.59 -17.16 5.89
C SER A 381 -9.95 -17.92 4.73
N THR A 382 -10.62 -18.95 4.23
CA THR A 382 -11.40 -18.95 2.97
C THR A 382 -10.51 -19.10 1.74
N MET A 383 -10.29 -20.35 1.32
CA MET A 383 -10.09 -20.71 -0.10
C MET A 383 -10.27 -22.23 -0.24
N SER A 384 -11.36 -22.64 -0.90
CA SER A 384 -11.42 -23.80 -1.80
C SER A 384 -12.88 -24.16 -2.09
N VAL A 385 -13.46 -23.49 -3.08
CA VAL A 385 -14.44 -24.12 -3.98
C VAL A 385 -13.77 -24.09 -5.33
N PHE A 386 -13.37 -25.26 -5.84
CA PHE A 386 -13.54 -25.74 -7.22
C PHE A 386 -12.76 -27.06 -7.37
N ASP A 387 -13.50 -28.17 -7.38
CA ASP A 387 -13.26 -29.29 -8.29
C ASP A 387 -14.44 -30.27 -8.20
N LYS A 388 -15.26 -30.27 -9.24
CA LYS A 388 -15.89 -31.44 -9.87
C LYS A 388 -16.97 -31.02 -10.86
N ILE A 389 -16.66 -31.17 -12.15
CA ILE A 389 -17.64 -31.46 -13.18
C ILE A 389 -17.11 -32.71 -13.90
N GLU A 390 -17.83 -33.81 -13.76
CA GLU A 390 -17.90 -34.87 -14.78
C GLU A 390 -19.37 -35.23 -14.96
N GLU A 391 -19.70 -35.48 -16.23
CA GLU A 391 -21.03 -35.67 -16.80
C GLU A 391 -21.74 -36.95 -16.31
N GLY A 392 -23.07 -36.96 -16.40
CA GLY A 392 -23.87 -38.17 -16.26
C GLY A 392 -25.38 -37.90 -16.32
N GLU A 393 -25.96 -38.11 -17.50
CA GLU A 393 -27.40 -38.08 -17.79
C GLU A 393 -28.24 -38.97 -16.87
N ARG A 394 -29.41 -38.47 -16.42
CA ARG A 394 -30.71 -39.14 -16.61
C ARG A 394 -31.90 -38.31 -16.10
N GLU A 395 -32.98 -38.38 -16.87
CA GLU A 395 -34.36 -38.00 -16.57
C GLU A 395 -34.79 -38.46 -15.16
N ASP A 396 -35.53 -37.64 -14.42
CA ASP A 396 -36.97 -37.91 -14.27
C ASP A 396 -37.75 -36.73 -13.63
N THR A 397 -39.05 -36.84 -13.78
CA THR A 397 -40.12 -35.86 -13.68
C THR A 397 -40.66 -35.58 -12.25
N PHE A 398 -41.46 -34.50 -12.16
CA PHE A 398 -42.55 -34.19 -11.20
C PHE A 398 -42.36 -33.21 -10.01
N ALA A 399 -43.13 -32.11 -10.13
CA ALA A 399 -44.09 -31.53 -9.18
C ALA A 399 -43.68 -30.61 -8.01
N ARG A 400 -44.13 -29.35 -8.15
CA ARG A 400 -44.85 -28.47 -7.18
C ARG A 400 -44.91 -28.93 -5.70
N GLN A 401 -44.50 -28.04 -4.78
CA GLN A 401 -45.40 -27.39 -3.79
C GLN A 401 -44.65 -26.47 -2.80
N THR A 402 -45.15 -25.24 -2.66
CA THR A 402 -44.99 -24.36 -1.48
C THR A 402 -45.92 -24.81 -0.35
N PRO A 403 -45.62 -24.42 0.90
CA PRO A 403 -46.70 -23.92 1.76
C PRO A 403 -46.36 -22.65 2.56
N MET A 404 -47.43 -21.92 2.87
CA MET A 404 -47.52 -20.64 3.58
C MET A 404 -47.60 -20.76 5.11
N ASP A 405 -47.37 -19.59 5.75
CA ASP A 405 -48.05 -18.97 6.90
C ASP A 405 -48.01 -19.56 8.33
N MET A 406 -47.61 -18.70 9.28
CA MET A 406 -48.36 -18.49 10.54
C MET A 406 -48.06 -17.13 11.24
N LYS A 407 -49.03 -16.20 11.08
CA LYS A 407 -49.65 -15.24 12.03
C LYS A 407 -48.84 -14.48 13.12
N ALA A 408 -48.73 -13.17 12.88
CA ALA A 408 -49.08 -11.98 13.68
C ALA A 408 -49.47 -12.07 15.18
N LYS A 409 -48.96 -11.09 15.97
CA LYS A 409 -49.70 -10.38 17.02
C LYS A 409 -49.38 -8.88 17.02
N LEU A 410 -50.45 -8.09 16.98
CA LEU A 410 -50.55 -6.63 16.93
C LEU A 410 -50.73 -6.08 18.37
N VAL A 411 -50.04 -4.99 18.75
CA VAL A 411 -50.51 -4.08 19.82
C VAL A 411 -50.29 -2.63 19.38
N ARG A 412 -51.31 -1.82 19.68
CA ARG A 412 -51.64 -0.51 19.13
C ARG A 412 -51.39 0.59 20.17
N GLY A 413 -50.82 1.71 19.73
CA GLY A 413 -51.28 3.07 20.09
C GLY A 413 -50.50 3.86 21.14
N ARG A 414 -49.94 5.01 20.73
CA ARG A 414 -50.38 6.39 21.11
C ARG A 414 -49.38 7.46 20.61
N THR A 415 -49.83 8.35 19.73
CA THR A 415 -49.39 9.76 19.57
C THR A 415 -50.35 10.66 20.38
N PRO A 416 -50.18 12.00 20.61
CA PRO A 416 -49.41 13.06 19.90
C PRO A 416 -48.78 14.12 20.90
N PRO A 417 -48.52 15.44 20.63
CA PRO A 417 -48.70 16.26 19.42
C PRO A 417 -47.59 17.24 18.99
N LYS A 418 -47.86 17.83 17.82
CA LYS A 418 -47.18 18.84 17.00
C LYS A 418 -46.99 20.20 17.69
N TRP A 419 -45.92 20.92 17.34
CA TRP A 419 -45.80 22.38 17.48
C TRP A 419 -45.59 23.08 16.12
N ARG A 420 -46.11 24.31 16.05
CA ARG A 420 -46.47 25.13 14.88
C ARG A 420 -45.28 25.80 14.16
N LYS A 421 -45.50 26.14 12.89
CA LYS A 421 -44.87 27.26 12.17
C LYS A 421 -45.62 28.56 12.50
N SER A 422 -44.91 29.70 12.52
CA SER A 422 -45.40 30.94 11.91
C SER A 422 -44.26 31.93 11.67
N MET A 423 -44.15 32.42 10.44
CA MET A 423 -43.54 33.70 10.11
C MET A 423 -44.62 34.77 10.17
N SER A 424 -44.28 35.93 10.74
CA SER A 424 -44.62 37.29 10.28
C SER A 424 -43.66 38.24 11.00
#